data_AF-A0A953JDI8-F1
#
_entry.id   AF-A0A953JDI8-F1
#
_cell.length_a   1.000
_cell.length_b   1.000
_cell.length_c   1.000
_cell.angle_alpha   90.00
_cell.angle_beta   90.00
_cell.angle_gamma   90.00
#
_symmetry.space_group_name_H-M   'P 1'
#
loop_
_entity.id
_entity.type
_entity.pdbx_description
1 polymer ?
#
loop_
_entity_poly.entity_id
_entity_poly.type
_entity_poly.pdbx_seq_one_letter_code
_entity_poly.pdbx_strand_id
1 'polypeptide(L)'
;VYLPSGESGGCSNDVYEAIMADVMTRYKTSGVRTVAFGDLFLEDLRAWREANLAKVGMRGVFPIWKRDTKIMAREVIQLGYRAYISCAEATIGPRFAGRLYDWEFLRELPLGVDPCGENGEFHSFVFDGPIFKRPVRVRVGEIVTRDGRFYADLLLETSHPLGRCAAGSIPPR
;
A
#
# COMPACT_ATOMS: atom_id res chain seq x y z
N VAL A 1 3.59 9.06 -2.92
CA VAL A 1 3.82 9.71 -4.22
C VAL A 1 3.40 8.72 -5.28
N TYR A 2 2.21 8.88 -5.86
CA TYR A 2 1.81 8.10 -7.04
C TYR A 2 2.48 8.79 -8.22
N LEU A 3 3.43 8.11 -8.87
CA LEU A 3 4.07 8.65 -10.06
C LEU A 3 3.15 8.33 -11.25
N PRO A 4 2.64 9.34 -11.97
CA PRO A 4 1.82 9.08 -13.13
C PRO A 4 2.68 8.38 -14.19
N SER A 5 2.39 7.11 -14.47
CA SER A 5 2.80 6.47 -15.71
C SER A 5 1.89 7.01 -16.82
N GLY A 6 2.24 8.19 -17.34
CA GLY A 6 1.60 8.75 -18.52
C GLY A 6 1.85 7.88 -19.75
N GLU A 7 1.00 8.04 -20.75
CA GLU A 7 1.15 7.39 -22.05
C GLU A 7 2.47 7.84 -22.69
N SER A 8 3.35 6.89 -23.04
CA SER A 8 4.65 7.05 -23.69
C SER A 8 5.78 7.75 -22.88
N GLY A 9 6.36 7.03 -21.93
CA GLY A 9 7.66 7.37 -21.34
C GLY A 9 7.80 6.80 -19.93
N GLY A 10 8.42 5.62 -19.80
CA GLY A 10 8.65 5.00 -18.51
C GLY A 10 9.34 5.97 -17.55
N CYS A 11 8.80 6.10 -16.34
CA CYS A 11 9.50 6.81 -15.28
C CYS A 11 10.77 6.01 -14.96
N SER A 12 11.93 6.49 -15.44
CA SER A 12 13.20 5.86 -15.10
C SER A 12 13.42 5.95 -13.59
N ASN A 13 14.25 5.06 -13.06
CA ASN A 13 14.61 5.11 -11.64
C ASN A 13 15.23 6.47 -11.27
N ASP A 14 15.97 7.10 -12.18
CA ASP A 14 16.55 8.43 -11.94
C ASP A 14 15.46 9.51 -11.75
N VAL A 15 14.39 9.47 -12.55
CA VAL A 15 13.25 10.39 -12.40
C VAL A 15 12.53 10.13 -11.08
N TYR A 16 12.32 8.85 -10.73
CA TYR A 16 11.77 8.47 -9.43
C TYR A 16 12.62 9.03 -8.27
N GLU A 17 13.94 8.83 -8.32
CA GLU A 17 14.86 9.24 -7.27
C GLU A 17 14.91 10.76 -7.12
N ALA A 18 14.91 11.51 -8.23
CA ALA A 18 14.86 12.96 -8.21
C ALA A 18 13.57 13.49 -7.54
N ILE A 19 12.41 12.96 -7.94
CA ILE A 19 11.12 13.34 -7.34
C ILE A 19 11.09 12.99 -5.85
N MET A 20 11.59 11.81 -5.48
CA MET A 20 11.66 11.40 -4.07
C MET A 20 12.60 12.30 -3.26
N ALA A 21 13.76 12.67 -3.78
CA ALA A 21 14.69 13.58 -3.12
C ALA A 21 14.04 14.96 -2.86
N ASP A 22 13.34 15.51 -3.85
CA ASP A 22 12.63 16.79 -3.72
C ASP A 22 11.49 16.74 -2.69
N VAL A 23 10.70 15.66 -2.69
CA VAL A 23 9.64 15.43 -1.71
C VAL A 23 10.22 15.31 -0.30
N MET A 24 11.26 14.49 -0.13
CA MET A 24 11.86 14.26 1.19
C MET A 24 12.56 15.52 1.73
N THR A 25 13.21 16.30 0.86
CA THR A 25 13.83 17.58 1.25
C THR A 25 12.79 18.56 1.79
N ARG A 26 11.60 18.66 1.16
CA ARG A 26 10.50 19.49 1.66
C ARG A 26 10.02 19.06 3.06
N TYR A 27 9.87 17.75 3.28
CA TYR A 27 9.50 17.23 4.59
C TYR A 27 10.59 17.45 5.64
N LYS A 28 11.87 17.32 5.26
CA LYS A 28 13.01 17.63 6.13
C LYS A 28 13.02 19.08 6.58
N THR A 29 12.78 20.03 5.67
CA THR A 29 12.63 21.46 6.01
C THR A 29 11.47 21.70 6.97
N SER A 30 10.45 20.84 6.93
CA SER A 30 9.31 20.86 7.86
C SER A 30 9.58 20.12 9.19
N GLY A 31 10.82 19.69 9.44
CA GLY A 31 11.23 19.06 10.70
C GLY A 31 11.17 17.52 10.70
N VAL A 32 10.70 16.87 9.63
CA VAL A 32 10.68 15.41 9.55
C VAL A 32 12.10 14.87 9.43
N ARG A 33 12.48 13.93 10.29
CA ARG A 33 13.83 13.32 10.28
C ARG A 33 13.83 11.84 9.95
N THR A 34 12.67 11.20 10.01
CA THR A 34 12.52 9.76 9.91
C THR A 34 11.33 9.41 9.03
N VAL A 35 11.50 8.37 8.21
CA VAL A 35 10.45 7.79 7.36
C VAL A 35 10.21 6.36 7.80
N ALA A 36 8.96 6.02 8.09
CA ALA A 36 8.57 4.65 8.40
C ALA A 36 8.17 3.92 7.11
N PHE A 37 8.68 2.71 6.93
CA PHE A 37 8.26 1.82 5.86
C PHE A 37 7.63 0.54 6.42
N GLY A 38 6.66 0.02 5.68
CA GLY A 38 5.99 -1.24 5.97
C GLY A 38 6.65 -2.45 5.31
N ASP A 39 7.93 -2.38 4.93
CA ASP A 39 8.61 -3.54 4.32
C ASP A 39 8.80 -4.66 5.36
N LEU A 40 8.64 -5.91 4.92
CA LEU A 40 8.72 -7.10 5.78
C LEU A 40 10.07 -7.81 5.73
N PHE A 41 10.70 -8.03 4.58
CA PHE A 41 11.96 -8.82 4.54
C PHE A 41 12.95 -8.60 3.40
N LEU A 42 12.66 -7.78 2.38
CA LEU A 42 13.57 -7.60 1.23
C LEU A 42 14.80 -6.73 1.58
N GLU A 43 15.88 -7.36 2.05
CA GLU A 43 17.09 -6.67 2.55
C GLU A 43 17.68 -5.68 1.53
N ASP A 44 17.75 -6.05 0.25
CA ASP A 44 18.27 -5.16 -0.81
C ASP A 44 17.39 -3.91 -0.97
N LEU A 45 16.06 -4.06 -0.90
CA LEU A 45 15.13 -2.95 -0.97
C LEU A 45 15.29 -2.04 0.25
N ARG A 46 15.45 -2.63 1.45
CA ARG A 46 15.72 -1.88 2.67
C ARG A 46 17.03 -1.07 2.55
N ALA A 47 18.13 -1.71 2.15
CA ALA A 47 19.42 -1.05 1.98
C ALA A 47 19.35 0.09 0.97
N TRP A 48 18.66 -0.12 -0.16
CA TRP A 48 18.42 0.91 -1.16
C TRP A 48 17.60 2.09 -0.61
N ARG A 49 16.52 1.82 0.16
CA ARG A 49 15.72 2.88 0.82
C ARG A 49 16.56 3.68 1.83
N GLU A 50 17.37 3.00 2.65
CA GLU A 50 18.26 3.62 3.62
C GLU A 50 19.30 4.51 2.92
N ALA A 51 19.93 4.03 1.84
CA ALA A 51 20.87 4.81 1.04
C ALA A 51 20.21 6.06 0.43
N ASN A 52 18.99 5.93 -0.10
CA ASN A 52 18.26 7.06 -0.68
C ASN A 52 17.88 8.12 0.36
N LEU A 53 17.46 7.71 1.57
CA LEU A 53 17.18 8.66 2.64
C LEU A 53 18.45 9.32 3.19
N ALA A 54 19.58 8.59 3.20
CA ALA A 54 20.86 9.14 3.61
C ALA A 54 21.31 10.30 2.70
N LYS A 55 21.04 10.25 1.39
CA LYS A 55 21.31 11.34 0.42
C LYS A 55 20.71 12.67 0.86
N VAL A 56 19.53 12.64 1.50
CA VAL A 56 18.84 13.83 2.02
C VAL A 56 19.03 14.02 3.53
N GLY A 57 19.84 13.20 4.21
CA GLY A 57 20.09 13.28 5.65
C GLY A 57 18.87 12.92 6.51
N MET A 58 18.06 11.95 6.06
CA MET A 58 16.94 11.36 6.80
C MET A 58 17.24 9.89 7.12
N ARG A 59 16.46 9.29 8.02
CA ARG A 59 16.61 7.88 8.43
C ARG A 59 15.35 7.07 8.14
N GLY A 60 15.52 5.82 7.70
CA GLY A 60 14.44 4.85 7.61
C GLY A 60 14.19 4.17 8.96
N VAL A 61 12.93 3.85 9.26
CA VAL A 61 12.56 2.90 10.32
C VAL A 61 11.63 1.85 9.72
N PHE A 62 11.76 0.61 10.16
CA PHE A 62 11.06 -0.56 9.63
C PHE A 62 10.37 -1.30 10.78
N PRO A 63 9.23 -0.80 11.28
CA PRO A 63 8.63 -1.27 12.53
C PRO A 63 8.21 -2.74 12.49
N ILE A 64 7.99 -3.27 11.29
CA ILE A 64 7.47 -4.62 11.06
C ILE A 64 8.48 -5.54 10.36
N TRP A 65 9.75 -5.15 10.32
CA TRP A 65 10.83 -5.91 9.70
C TRP A 65 10.98 -7.31 10.32
N LYS A 66 11.13 -8.32 9.47
CA LYS A 66 11.32 -9.74 9.82
C LYS A 66 10.21 -10.33 10.69
N ARG A 67 9.04 -9.72 10.72
CA ARG A 67 7.85 -10.31 11.36
C ARG A 67 7.31 -11.44 10.49
N ASP A 68 6.75 -12.46 11.14
CA ASP A 68 6.10 -13.57 10.44
C ASP A 68 4.82 -13.08 9.73
N THR A 69 4.74 -13.32 8.42
CA THR A 69 3.64 -12.83 7.58
C THR A 69 2.30 -13.48 7.94
N LYS A 70 2.30 -14.75 8.39
CA LYS A 70 1.08 -15.44 8.82
C LYS A 70 0.56 -14.89 10.13
N ILE A 71 1.42 -14.47 11.05
CA ILE A 71 1.01 -13.79 12.28
C ILE A 71 0.47 -12.40 11.92
N MET A 72 1.19 -11.65 11.09
CA MET A 72 0.81 -10.29 10.72
C MET A 72 -0.54 -10.23 9.99
N ALA A 73 -0.76 -11.12 9.02
CA ALA A 73 -2.02 -11.23 8.29
C ALA A 73 -3.23 -11.35 9.23
N ARG A 74 -3.09 -12.20 10.26
CA ARG A 74 -4.12 -12.41 11.28
C ARG A 74 -4.27 -11.19 12.19
N GLU A 75 -3.16 -10.60 12.62
CA GLU A 75 -3.17 -9.39 13.45
C GLU A 75 -3.88 -8.21 12.77
N VAL A 76 -3.64 -7.99 11.47
CA VAL A 76 -4.29 -6.92 10.71
C VAL A 76 -5.83 -7.05 10.77
N ILE A 77 -6.33 -8.28 10.58
CA ILE A 77 -7.77 -8.57 10.67
C ILE A 77 -8.27 -8.42 12.11
N GLN A 78 -7.52 -8.93 13.09
CA GLN A 78 -7.88 -8.84 14.52
C GLN A 78 -7.94 -7.40 15.03
N LEU A 79 -7.04 -6.55 14.54
CA LEU A 79 -7.03 -5.12 14.84
C LEU A 79 -8.22 -4.40 14.21
N GLY A 80 -8.96 -5.03 13.31
CA GLY A 80 -10.16 -4.47 12.68
C GLY A 80 -9.87 -3.63 11.44
N TYR A 81 -8.70 -3.76 10.83
CA TYR A 81 -8.47 -3.20 9.51
C TYR A 81 -9.28 -3.95 8.46
N ARG A 82 -9.81 -3.21 7.49
CA ARG A 82 -10.60 -3.77 6.39
C ARG A 82 -10.01 -3.33 5.07
N ALA A 83 -9.82 -4.29 4.18
CA ALA A 83 -9.27 -4.05 2.87
C ALA A 83 -10.00 -4.83 1.79
N TYR A 84 -10.02 -4.30 0.58
CA TYR A 84 -10.34 -5.06 -0.63
C TYR A 84 -9.05 -5.51 -1.31
N ILE A 85 -9.08 -6.65 -1.98
CA ILE A 85 -8.02 -7.07 -2.90
C ILE A 85 -8.18 -6.30 -4.20
N SER A 86 -7.33 -5.31 -4.44
CA SER A 86 -7.39 -4.46 -5.64
C SER A 86 -6.73 -5.11 -6.85
N CYS A 87 -5.79 -6.03 -6.65
CA CYS A 87 -5.11 -6.77 -7.70
C CYS A 87 -4.81 -8.19 -7.22
N ALA A 88 -4.98 -9.18 -8.10
CA ALA A 88 -4.64 -10.58 -7.88
C ALA A 88 -3.83 -11.11 -9.07
N GLU A 89 -2.76 -11.84 -8.78
CA GLU A 89 -1.92 -12.47 -9.79
C GLU A 89 -2.60 -13.73 -10.38
N ALA A 90 -2.20 -14.12 -11.59
CA ALA A 90 -2.63 -15.37 -12.22
C ALA A 90 -2.50 -16.61 -11.32
N THR A 91 -1.46 -16.65 -10.48
CA THR A 91 -1.14 -17.79 -9.60
C THR A 91 -2.19 -18.04 -8.52
N ILE A 92 -2.89 -16.98 -8.06
CA ILE A 92 -3.99 -17.12 -7.11
C ILE A 92 -5.35 -17.14 -7.83
N GLY A 93 -5.45 -16.45 -8.96
CA GLY A 93 -6.60 -16.50 -9.87
C GLY A 93 -7.62 -15.37 -9.65
N PRO A 94 -8.54 -15.19 -10.62
CA PRO A 94 -9.41 -14.02 -10.70
C PRO A 94 -10.41 -13.89 -9.56
N ARG A 95 -10.80 -15.01 -8.95
CA ARG A 95 -11.78 -15.05 -7.85
C ARG A 95 -11.33 -14.27 -6.61
N PHE A 96 -10.05 -13.95 -6.49
CA PHE A 96 -9.53 -13.19 -5.36
C PHE A 96 -9.62 -11.67 -5.55
N ALA A 97 -9.65 -11.18 -6.79
CA ALA A 97 -9.81 -9.75 -7.05
C ALA A 97 -11.19 -9.26 -6.58
N GLY A 98 -11.21 -8.12 -5.89
CA GLY A 98 -12.43 -7.50 -5.36
C GLY A 98 -12.93 -8.11 -4.05
N ARG A 99 -12.33 -9.18 -3.54
CA ARG A 99 -12.74 -9.76 -2.25
C ARG A 99 -12.27 -8.91 -1.07
N LEU A 100 -12.92 -9.09 0.07
CA LEU A 100 -12.40 -8.59 1.34
C LEU A 100 -11.18 -9.41 1.77
N TYR A 101 -10.20 -8.73 2.35
CA TYR A 101 -9.12 -9.37 3.08
C TYR A 101 -9.61 -9.70 4.50
N ASP A 102 -10.08 -10.93 4.69
CA ASP A 102 -10.65 -11.43 5.93
C ASP A 102 -10.22 -12.88 6.23
N TRP A 103 -10.79 -13.47 7.28
CA TRP A 103 -10.47 -14.84 7.69
C TRP A 103 -10.80 -15.88 6.62
N GLU A 104 -11.84 -15.65 5.82
CA GLU A 104 -12.22 -16.56 4.75
C GLU A 104 -11.26 -16.45 3.58
N PHE A 105 -10.86 -15.24 3.21
CA PHE A 105 -9.78 -15.01 2.24
C PHE A 105 -8.50 -15.75 2.64
N LEU A 106 -8.03 -15.58 3.88
CA LEU A 106 -6.82 -16.26 4.36
C LEU A 106 -6.93 -17.79 4.35
N ARG A 107 -8.11 -18.33 4.63
CA ARG A 107 -8.38 -19.79 4.61
C ARG A 107 -8.33 -20.36 3.20
N GLU A 108 -8.75 -19.58 2.22
CA GLU A 108 -8.89 -20.03 0.83
C GLU A 108 -7.64 -19.79 -0.02
N LEU A 109 -6.64 -19.09 0.51
CA LEU A 109 -5.36 -18.89 -0.18
C LEU A 109 -4.74 -20.23 -0.58
N PRO A 110 -4.25 -20.37 -1.83
CA PRO A 110 -3.53 -21.54 -2.26
C PRO A 110 -2.30 -21.83 -1.39
N LEU A 111 -1.91 -23.11 -1.32
CA LEU A 111 -0.71 -23.52 -0.60
C LEU A 111 0.52 -22.81 -1.18
N GLY A 112 1.34 -22.22 -0.30
CA GLY A 112 2.58 -21.54 -0.68
C GLY A 112 2.44 -20.05 -0.99
N VAL A 113 1.21 -19.51 -1.04
CA VAL A 113 0.99 -18.05 -1.18
C VAL A 113 1.30 -17.34 0.13
N ASP A 114 2.04 -16.24 0.06
CA ASP A 114 2.26 -15.40 1.23
C ASP A 114 0.95 -14.68 1.60
N PRO A 115 0.47 -14.79 2.86
CA PRO A 115 -0.79 -14.20 3.27
C PRO A 115 -0.77 -12.67 3.38
N CYS A 116 0.39 -12.02 3.26
CA CYS A 116 0.55 -10.59 3.11
C CYS A 116 0.76 -10.16 1.64
N GLY A 117 0.94 -11.11 0.70
CA GLY A 117 1.14 -10.83 -0.72
C GLY A 117 2.53 -10.29 -1.06
N GLU A 118 3.53 -10.55 -0.23
CA GLU A 118 4.88 -9.97 -0.33
C GLU A 118 5.66 -10.38 -1.59
N ASN A 119 5.29 -11.48 -2.25
CA ASN A 119 5.91 -11.91 -3.51
C ASN A 119 5.12 -11.40 -4.74
N GLY A 120 4.21 -10.45 -4.54
CA GLY A 120 3.38 -9.88 -5.60
C GLY A 120 2.14 -10.71 -5.95
N GLU A 121 1.74 -11.65 -5.08
CA GLU A 121 0.58 -12.50 -5.34
C GLU A 121 -0.73 -11.71 -5.39
N PHE A 122 -0.82 -10.62 -4.61
CA PHE A 122 -1.94 -9.68 -4.63
C PHE A 122 -1.56 -8.33 -4.04
N HIS A 123 -2.38 -7.32 -4.33
CA HIS A 123 -2.37 -6.03 -3.66
C HIS A 123 -3.71 -5.73 -3.02
N SER A 124 -3.69 -4.98 -1.92
CA SER A 124 -4.89 -4.60 -1.20
C SER A 124 -5.07 -3.09 -1.11
N PHE A 125 -6.31 -2.67 -0.88
CA PHE A 125 -6.70 -1.30 -0.59
C PHE A 125 -7.41 -1.27 0.76
N VAL A 126 -6.75 -0.71 1.77
CA VAL A 126 -7.31 -0.53 3.11
C VAL A 126 -8.29 0.64 3.11
N PHE A 127 -9.56 0.38 3.41
CA PHE A 127 -10.62 1.39 3.36
C PHE A 127 -11.22 1.72 4.74
N ASP A 128 -10.90 0.95 5.78
CA ASP A 128 -11.41 1.15 7.14
C ASP A 128 -10.46 0.53 8.18
N GLY A 129 -10.56 0.98 9.44
CA GLY A 129 -9.79 0.45 10.56
C GLY A 129 -9.60 1.45 11.72
N PRO A 130 -8.90 1.05 12.80
CA PRO A 130 -8.82 1.82 14.05
C PRO A 130 -8.29 3.25 13.93
N ILE A 131 -7.44 3.52 12.93
CA ILE A 131 -6.85 4.85 12.72
C ILE A 131 -7.67 5.75 11.78
N PHE A 132 -8.73 5.22 11.16
CA PHE A 132 -9.61 5.97 10.29
C PHE A 132 -10.64 6.72 11.13
N LYS A 133 -10.81 8.03 10.89
CA LYS A 133 -11.92 8.79 11.49
C LYS A 133 -13.28 8.32 10.93
N ARG A 134 -13.30 7.94 9.65
CA ARG A 134 -14.46 7.40 8.92
C ARG A 134 -13.94 6.47 7.81
N PRO A 135 -14.69 5.42 7.44
CA PRO A 135 -14.34 4.57 6.31
C PRO A 135 -14.31 5.35 4.99
N VAL A 136 -13.42 4.97 4.08
CA VAL A 136 -13.48 5.39 2.68
C VAL A 136 -14.52 4.51 1.98
N ARG A 137 -15.71 5.08 1.73
CA ARG A 137 -16.82 4.34 1.11
C ARG A 137 -16.51 4.05 -0.35
N VAL A 138 -16.19 2.79 -0.63
CA VAL A 138 -15.96 2.27 -1.98
C VAL A 138 -16.79 1.01 -2.17
N ARG A 139 -17.21 0.80 -3.41
CA ARG A 139 -17.79 -0.45 -3.89
C ARG A 139 -16.89 -1.06 -4.95
N VAL A 140 -16.88 -2.38 -5.01
CA VAL A 140 -16.19 -3.13 -6.06
C VAL A 140 -16.95 -2.91 -7.38
N GLY A 141 -16.21 -2.53 -8.41
CA GLY A 141 -16.68 -2.32 -9.77
C GLY A 141 -16.36 -3.53 -10.65
N GLU A 142 -15.91 -3.25 -11.88
CA GLU A 142 -15.50 -4.28 -12.82
C GLU A 142 -14.21 -4.97 -12.38
N ILE A 143 -14.07 -6.25 -12.73
CA ILE A 143 -12.81 -6.97 -12.64
C ILE A 143 -12.21 -7.04 -14.04
N VAL A 144 -11.11 -6.34 -14.27
CA VAL A 144 -10.42 -6.26 -15.56
C VAL A 144 -9.16 -7.11 -15.55
N THR A 145 -8.85 -7.74 -16.69
CA THR A 145 -7.61 -8.50 -16.88
C THR A 145 -6.61 -7.68 -17.70
N ARG A 146 -5.40 -7.44 -17.16
CA ARG A 146 -4.32 -6.72 -17.85
C ARG A 146 -2.98 -7.38 -17.52
N ASP A 147 -2.16 -7.61 -18.53
CA ASP A 147 -0.80 -8.19 -18.37
C ASP A 147 -0.76 -9.47 -17.49
N GLY A 148 -1.77 -10.34 -17.62
CA GLY A 148 -1.89 -11.59 -16.85
C GLY A 148 -2.35 -11.42 -15.40
N ARG A 149 -2.77 -10.21 -15.00
CA ARG A 149 -3.27 -9.88 -13.65
C ARG A 149 -4.73 -9.50 -13.68
N PHE A 150 -5.40 -9.68 -12.55
CA PHE A 150 -6.81 -9.33 -12.35
C PHE A 150 -6.93 -8.14 -11.41
N TYR A 151 -7.49 -7.04 -11.91
CA TYR A 151 -7.66 -5.80 -11.15
C TYR A 151 -9.14 -5.60 -10.87
N ALA A 152 -9.46 -5.27 -9.61
CA ALA A 152 -10.81 -4.87 -9.24
C ALA A 152 -10.87 -3.35 -9.13
N ASP A 153 -11.78 -2.74 -9.88
CA ASP A 153 -12.09 -1.32 -9.73
C ASP A 153 -12.70 -1.06 -8.36
N LEU A 154 -12.20 -0.03 -7.67
CA LEU A 154 -12.74 0.42 -6.39
C LEU A 154 -13.35 1.80 -6.59
N LEU A 155 -14.67 1.82 -6.76
CA LEU A 155 -15.42 3.02 -7.13
C LEU A 155 -15.91 3.71 -5.86
N LEU A 156 -15.60 5.00 -5.71
CA LEU A 156 -16.11 5.81 -4.62
C LEU A 156 -17.65 5.83 -4.63
N GLU A 157 -18.24 5.54 -3.47
CA GLU A 157 -19.68 5.69 -3.30
C GLU A 157 -19.99 7.17 -3.06
N THR A 158 -20.52 7.83 -4.08
CA THR A 158 -20.93 9.24 -4.01
C THR A 158 -22.20 9.39 -3.19
N SER A 159 -22.06 9.47 -1.86
CA SER A 159 -23.09 10.04 -0.99
C SER A 159 -22.53 11.30 -0.33
N HIS A 160 -22.83 12.46 -0.95
CA HIS A 160 -22.43 13.84 -0.64
C HIS A 160 -21.03 14.30 -1.09
N PRO A 161 -20.88 15.59 -1.51
CA PRO A 161 -19.60 16.15 -1.90
C PRO A 161 -18.63 16.08 -0.73
N LEU A 162 -17.56 15.31 -0.89
CA LEU A 162 -16.43 15.30 0.03
C LEU A 162 -15.86 16.72 0.04
N GLY A 163 -16.12 17.47 1.12
CA GLY A 163 -15.37 18.69 1.40
C GLY A 163 -13.89 18.33 1.36
N ARG A 164 -13.11 19.07 0.57
CA ARG A 164 -11.67 18.84 0.42
C ARG A 164 -11.05 18.74 1.82
N CYS A 165 -10.50 17.58 2.17
CA CYS A 165 -9.65 17.49 3.35
C CYS A 165 -8.37 18.27 3.04
N ALA A 166 -8.27 19.50 3.54
CA ALA A 166 -7.01 20.20 3.59
C ALA A 166 -6.07 19.42 4.52
N ALA A 167 -4.85 19.15 4.06
CA ALA A 167 -3.81 18.42 4.80
C ALA A 167 -3.50 19.04 6.19
N GLY A 168 -3.93 20.28 6.46
CA GLY A 168 -3.79 20.95 7.76
C GLY A 168 -4.81 20.55 8.84
N SER A 169 -5.69 19.58 8.59
CA SER A 169 -6.74 19.14 9.55
C SER A 169 -6.39 17.90 10.37
N ILE A 170 -5.12 17.49 10.35
CA ILE A 170 -4.59 16.51 11.31
C ILE A 170 -4.25 17.29 12.58
N PRO A 171 -5.02 17.14 13.67
CA PRO A 171 -4.68 17.81 14.92
C PRO A 171 -3.31 17.33 15.41
N PRO A 172 -2.43 18.23 15.88
CA PRO A 172 -1.24 17.81 16.59
C PRO A 172 -1.69 17.04 17.85
N ARG A 173 -1.10 15.86 18.08
CA ARG A 173 -1.16 15.22 19.40
C ARG A 173 -0.22 15.96 20.34
#